data_AF-A0A2A4J0S7-F1
#
_entry.id   AF-A0A2A4J0S7-F1
#
_cell.length_a   1.000
_cell.length_b   1.000
_cell.length_c   1.000
_cell.angle_alpha   90.00
_cell.angle_beta   90.00
_cell.angle_gamma   90.00
#
_symmetry.space_group_name_H-M   'P 1'
#
loop_
_entity.id
_entity.type
_entity.pdbx_description
1 polymer ?
#
loop_
_entity_poly.entity_id
_entity_poly.type
_entity_poly.pdbx_seq_one_letter_code
_entity_poly.pdbx_strand_id
1 'polypeptide(L)'
;MTGRLLCGVALVAHVFVLVICTECGENEEIQCVHSCPPQRSCSNRDIGISCTQEYTLCSSTCVCKSGYIRDENYECVPEEQCEICTKENEFYDCGALCDNVCATLTTQNRTNCKLWNPRCVRKCYCKDGYARDDNKNCVPVEECP
;
A
#
# COMPACT_ATOMS: atom_id res chain seq x y z
N MET A 1 1.82 23.39 -6.55
CA MET A 1 1.23 22.50 -7.57
C MET A 1 2.20 22.45 -8.75
N THR A 2 3.08 21.46 -8.78
CA THR A 2 4.07 21.30 -9.86
C THR A 2 4.14 19.82 -10.23
N GLY A 3 3.08 19.31 -10.85
CA GLY A 3 3.12 18.03 -11.55
C GLY A 3 3.66 18.29 -12.96
N ARG A 4 4.70 17.56 -13.38
CA ARG A 4 5.17 17.60 -14.77
C ARG A 4 4.13 16.89 -15.63
N LEU A 5 3.50 17.62 -16.55
CA LEU A 5 2.56 17.09 -17.53
C LEU A 5 3.31 16.27 -18.59
N LEU A 6 2.98 14.98 -18.72
CA LEU A 6 3.22 14.20 -19.94
C LEU A 6 1.89 14.16 -20.69
N CYS A 7 1.82 14.85 -21.84
CA CYS A 7 0.61 14.89 -22.64
C CYS A 7 0.86 14.26 -24.02
N GLY A 8 0.01 13.30 -24.38
CA GLY A 8 -0.04 12.72 -25.72
C GLY A 8 -1.00 13.49 -26.63
N VAL A 9 -0.69 13.59 -27.92
CA VAL A 9 -1.56 14.21 -28.93
C VAL A 9 -2.23 13.09 -29.74
N ALA A 10 -3.55 12.99 -29.66
CA ALA A 10 -4.33 12.11 -30.53
C ALA A 10 -4.99 12.93 -31.66
N LEU A 11 -4.71 12.58 -32.91
CA LEU A 11 -5.35 13.15 -34.10
C LEU A 11 -6.66 12.40 -34.38
N VAL A 12 -7.81 13.04 -34.14
CA VAL A 12 -9.12 12.53 -34.56
C VAL A 12 -9.64 13.38 -35.71
N ALA A 13 -10.05 12.75 -36.81
CA ALA A 13 -10.54 13.44 -38.00
C ALA A 13 -11.73 14.35 -37.63
N HIS A 14 -11.59 15.66 -37.89
CA HIS A 14 -12.42 16.79 -37.45
C HIS A 14 -12.09 17.43 -36.07
N VAL A 15 -10.79 17.62 -35.82
CA VAL A 15 -10.18 18.65 -34.93
C VAL A 15 -10.89 18.85 -33.58
N PHE A 16 -10.93 17.78 -32.80
CA PHE A 16 -10.87 17.87 -31.34
C PHE A 16 -9.55 17.24 -30.92
N VAL A 17 -8.57 18.09 -30.56
CA VAL A 17 -7.29 17.63 -30.01
C VAL A 17 -7.56 17.20 -28.57
N LEU A 18 -7.75 15.89 -28.36
CA LEU A 18 -7.88 15.34 -27.02
C LEU A 18 -6.48 15.25 -26.42
N VAL A 19 -6.15 16.17 -25.52
CA VAL A 19 -4.90 16.15 -24.76
C VAL A 19 -5.11 15.20 -23.58
N ILE A 20 -4.58 13.98 -23.68
CA ILE A 20 -4.58 13.05 -22.54
C ILE A 20 -3.33 13.37 -21.72
N CYS A 21 -3.52 14.10 -20.62
CA CYS A 21 -2.45 14.33 -19.65
C CYS A 21 -2.57 13.29 -18.53
N THR A 22 -1.47 12.61 -18.24
CA THR A 22 -1.40 11.75 -17.06
C THR A 22 -1.27 12.65 -15.84
N GLU A 23 -2.33 12.80 -15.06
CA GLU A 23 -2.30 13.52 -13.80
C GLU A 23 -2.12 12.51 -12.67
N CYS A 24 -1.12 12.74 -11.83
CA CYS A 24 -0.94 11.97 -10.61
C CYS A 24 -1.87 12.49 -9.51
N GLY A 25 -2.15 11.63 -8.52
CA GLY A 25 -2.99 11.96 -7.39
C GLY A 25 -2.38 13.01 -6.45
N GLU A 26 -3.08 13.27 -5.35
CA GLU A 26 -2.57 14.16 -4.32
C GLU A 26 -1.23 13.64 -3.76
N ASN A 27 -0.29 14.55 -3.54
CA ASN A 27 1.05 14.23 -3.04
C ASN A 27 1.86 13.26 -3.91
N GLU A 28 1.48 13.09 -5.17
CA GLU A 28 2.22 12.31 -6.15
C GLU A 28 2.89 13.19 -7.22
N GLU A 29 3.93 12.66 -7.84
CA GLU A 29 4.60 13.23 -9.01
C GLU A 29 5.06 12.14 -9.97
N ILE A 30 5.20 12.47 -11.26
CA ILE A 30 5.72 11.54 -12.26
C ILE A 30 7.23 11.41 -12.08
N GLN A 31 7.69 10.17 -11.88
CA GLN A 31 9.11 9.82 -11.93
C GLN A 31 9.34 8.55 -12.75
N CYS A 32 10.55 8.42 -13.31
CA CYS A 32 11.00 7.17 -13.94
C CYS A 32 11.60 6.26 -12.88
N VAL A 33 10.95 5.14 -12.59
CA VAL A 33 11.39 4.19 -11.55
C VAL A 33 11.55 2.78 -12.11
N HIS A 34 12.49 2.03 -11.54
CA HIS A 34 12.64 0.61 -11.83
C HIS A 34 11.62 -0.21 -11.03
N SER A 35 11.34 -1.43 -11.47
CA SER A 35 10.45 -2.36 -10.75
C SER A 35 11.08 -2.88 -9.45
N CYS A 36 12.40 -2.85 -9.33
CA CYS A 36 13.14 -3.24 -8.13
C CYS A 36 14.21 -2.18 -7.79
N PRO A 37 14.30 -1.72 -6.53
CA PRO A 37 13.41 -2.07 -5.43
C PRO A 37 12.00 -1.49 -5.67
N PRO A 38 10.94 -2.15 -5.16
CA PRO A 38 9.60 -1.61 -5.29
C PRO A 38 9.51 -0.26 -4.56
N GLN A 39 8.55 0.58 -4.97
CA GLN A 39 8.29 1.83 -4.29
C GLN A 39 8.02 1.59 -2.80
N ARG A 40 8.55 2.48 -1.97
CA ARG A 40 8.38 2.43 -0.52
C ARG A 40 6.90 2.67 -0.17
N SER A 41 6.35 1.86 0.73
CA SER A 41 4.98 1.92 1.26
C SER A 41 5.00 1.74 2.78
N CYS A 42 3.92 2.08 3.47
CA CYS A 42 3.78 1.85 4.90
C CYS A 42 4.10 0.39 5.29
N SER A 43 3.76 -0.57 4.43
CA SER A 43 3.96 -2.02 4.63
C SER A 43 5.36 -2.53 4.34
N ASN A 44 6.16 -1.86 3.50
CA ASN A 44 7.50 -2.32 3.11
C ASN A 44 8.64 -1.40 3.57
N ARG A 45 8.35 -0.29 4.26
CA ARG A 45 9.33 0.74 4.61
C ARG A 45 10.52 0.25 5.43
N ASP A 46 10.34 -0.81 6.22
CA ASP A 46 11.39 -1.41 7.05
C ASP A 46 12.05 -2.65 6.41
N ILE A 47 11.70 -2.96 5.17
CA ILE A 47 12.19 -4.13 4.45
C ILE A 47 13.34 -3.71 3.53
N GLY A 48 14.55 -4.15 3.86
CA GLY A 48 15.70 -4.03 2.96
C GLY A 48 15.55 -5.00 1.79
N ILE A 49 15.18 -4.49 0.62
CA ILE A 49 15.04 -5.27 -0.61
C ILE A 49 16.32 -5.12 -1.44
N SER A 50 16.99 -6.24 -1.69
CA SER A 50 18.15 -6.29 -2.59
C SER A 50 17.72 -6.75 -3.96
N CYS A 51 18.13 -6.03 -4.99
CA CYS A 51 17.82 -6.35 -6.38
C CYS A 51 19.04 -7.00 -7.05
N THR A 52 18.81 -7.96 -7.94
CA THR A 52 19.83 -8.40 -8.87
C THR A 52 20.20 -7.23 -9.79
N GLN A 53 21.46 -7.14 -10.20
CA GLN A 53 21.88 -6.13 -11.18
C GLN A 53 21.38 -6.54 -12.57
N GLU A 54 20.07 -6.41 -12.80
CA GLU A 54 19.48 -6.52 -14.12
C GLU A 54 19.22 -5.12 -14.66
N TYR A 55 19.76 -4.84 -15.85
CA TYR A 55 19.48 -3.61 -16.57
C TYR A 55 18.06 -3.65 -17.11
N THR A 56 17.12 -3.20 -16.27
CA THR A 56 15.74 -2.94 -16.69
C THR A 56 15.59 -1.47 -17.06
N LEU A 57 14.80 -1.17 -18.08
CA LEU A 57 14.41 0.22 -18.35
C LEU A 57 13.49 0.69 -17.21
N CYS A 58 13.66 1.93 -16.77
CA CYS A 58 12.72 2.53 -15.84
C CYS A 58 11.39 2.84 -16.55
N SER A 59 10.30 2.78 -15.80
CA SER A 59 8.96 3.15 -16.27
C SER A 59 8.52 4.46 -15.63
N SER A 60 7.98 5.37 -16.43
CA SER A 60 7.37 6.59 -15.93
C SER A 60 6.04 6.25 -15.23
N THR A 61 5.97 6.52 -13.93
CA THR A 61 4.77 6.28 -13.13
C THR A 61 4.59 7.37 -12.08
N CYS A 62 3.41 7.42 -11.47
CA CYS A 62 3.14 8.27 -10.31
C CYS A 62 3.79 7.67 -9.07
N VAL A 63 4.60 8.47 -8.39
CA VAL A 63 5.27 8.11 -7.14
C VAL A 63 4.94 9.14 -6.07
N CYS A 64 4.92 8.73 -4.81
CA CYS A 64 4.76 9.68 -3.71
C CYS A 64 5.93 10.68 -3.71
N LYS A 65 5.62 11.96 -3.52
CA LYS A 65 6.62 13.03 -3.35
C LYS A 65 7.49 12.76 -2.13
N SER A 66 8.66 13.39 -2.09
CA SER A 66 9.53 13.36 -0.90
C SER A 66 8.75 13.77 0.37
N GLY A 67 8.89 12.98 1.43
CA GLY A 67 8.16 13.14 2.69
C GLY A 67 6.81 12.41 2.75
N TYR A 68 6.34 11.85 1.63
CA TYR A 68 5.11 11.07 1.56
C TYR A 68 5.42 9.60 1.22
N ILE A 69 4.55 8.71 1.65
CA ILE A 69 4.65 7.27 1.47
C ILE A 69 3.26 6.68 1.22
N ARG A 70 3.20 5.61 0.43
CA ARG A 70 1.91 5.01 0.06
C ARG A 70 1.34 4.16 1.20
N ASP A 71 0.10 4.41 1.59
CA ASP A 71 -0.63 3.65 2.60
C ASP A 71 -1.34 2.40 2.02
N GLU A 72 -2.14 1.71 2.85
CA GLU A 72 -2.91 0.53 2.44
C GLU A 72 -4.12 0.86 1.54
N ASN A 73 -4.56 2.13 1.51
CA ASN A 73 -5.61 2.64 0.63
C ASN A 73 -5.06 3.17 -0.70
N TYR A 74 -3.75 3.00 -0.94
CA TYR A 74 -3.02 3.49 -2.12
C TYR A 74 -2.87 5.01 -2.19
N GLU A 75 -3.03 5.72 -1.08
CA GLU A 75 -2.87 7.18 -0.98
C GLU A 75 -1.46 7.55 -0.49
N CYS A 76 -0.92 8.68 -0.96
CA CYS A 76 0.36 9.19 -0.50
C CYS A 76 0.17 10.09 0.73
N VAL A 77 0.52 9.54 1.90
CA VAL A 77 0.36 10.18 3.22
C VAL A 77 1.72 10.52 3.82
N PRO A 78 1.82 11.50 4.74
CA PRO A 78 3.01 11.68 5.57
C PRO A 78 3.45 10.38 6.26
N GLU A 79 4.76 10.10 6.33
CA GLU A 79 5.27 8.80 6.85
C GLU A 79 4.82 8.49 8.28
N GLU A 80 4.63 9.52 9.11
CA GLU A 80 4.07 9.42 10.46
C GLU A 80 2.63 8.87 10.51
N GLN A 81 1.85 9.00 9.43
CA GLN A 81 0.50 8.45 9.36
C GLN A 81 0.49 6.93 9.18
N CYS A 82 1.61 6.32 8.79
CA CYS A 82 1.69 4.87 8.68
C CYS A 82 1.57 4.12 10.01
N GLU A 83 1.63 4.84 11.14
CA GLU A 83 1.48 4.29 12.50
C GLU A 83 0.09 4.55 13.08
N ILE A 84 -0.81 5.12 12.28
CA ILE A 84 -2.18 5.46 12.65
C ILE A 84 -3.12 4.53 11.89
N CYS A 85 -3.92 3.75 12.61
CA CYS A 85 -4.98 2.95 12.03
C CYS A 85 -6.26 3.78 11.89
N THR A 86 -6.81 3.83 10.68
CA THR A 86 -7.97 4.67 10.35
C THR A 86 -9.29 3.92 10.41
N LYS A 87 -9.27 2.57 10.33
CA LYS A 87 -10.49 1.76 10.42
C LYS A 87 -10.84 1.45 11.87
N GLU A 88 -12.13 1.25 12.11
CA GLU A 88 -12.62 0.85 13.42
C GLU A 88 -12.06 -0.51 13.83
N ASN A 89 -11.91 -0.68 15.16
CA ASN A 89 -11.44 -1.92 15.78
C ASN A 89 -10.04 -2.38 15.34
N GLU A 90 -9.22 -1.45 14.86
CA GLU A 90 -7.81 -1.68 14.58
C GLU A 90 -6.89 -1.05 15.63
N PHE A 91 -5.68 -1.57 15.72
CA PHE A 91 -4.58 -0.94 16.44
C PHE A 91 -3.26 -1.17 15.71
N TYR A 92 -2.36 -0.20 15.81
CA TYR A 92 -1.04 -0.28 15.21
C TYR A 92 -0.09 -1.02 16.15
N ASP A 93 0.65 -1.99 15.62
CA ASP A 93 1.62 -2.75 16.39
C ASP A 93 2.72 -3.34 15.50
N CYS A 94 3.82 -3.77 16.11
CA CYS A 94 4.81 -4.64 15.52
C CYS A 94 4.57 -6.08 16.02
N GLY A 95 3.74 -6.83 15.30
CA GLY A 95 3.21 -8.11 15.77
C GLY A 95 3.61 -9.33 14.94
N ALA A 96 2.84 -10.41 15.13
CA ALA A 96 2.97 -11.65 14.36
C ALA A 96 2.71 -11.42 12.86
N LEU A 97 3.23 -12.33 12.02
CA LEU A 97 2.93 -12.31 10.57
C LEU A 97 1.42 -12.41 10.30
N CYS A 98 0.75 -13.27 11.06
CA CYS A 98 -0.68 -13.51 10.95
C CYS A 98 -1.47 -12.42 11.67
N ASP A 99 -2.60 -12.05 11.08
CA ASP A 99 -3.66 -11.29 11.75
C ASP A 99 -4.82 -12.23 12.09
N ASN A 100 -5.86 -11.72 12.77
CA ASN A 100 -7.13 -12.43 12.88
C ASN A 100 -7.93 -12.16 11.59
N VAL A 101 -8.22 -13.20 10.82
CA VAL A 101 -8.96 -13.11 9.54
C VAL A 101 -10.10 -14.11 9.59
N CYS A 102 -11.34 -13.68 9.33
CA CYS A 102 -12.53 -14.53 9.48
C CYS A 102 -12.38 -15.85 8.72
N ALA A 103 -11.94 -15.80 7.46
CA ALA A 103 -11.79 -16.97 6.59
C ALA A 103 -10.83 -18.05 7.12
N THR A 104 -9.88 -17.71 8.00
CA THR A 104 -8.85 -18.65 8.49
C THR A 104 -8.77 -18.73 10.02
N LEU A 105 -9.62 -18.01 10.75
CA LEU A 105 -9.51 -17.78 12.20
C LEU A 105 -9.36 -19.06 13.03
N THR A 106 -10.03 -20.14 12.62
CA THR A 106 -10.03 -21.46 13.28
C THR A 106 -8.74 -22.25 13.05
N THR A 107 -8.01 -21.94 11.99
CA THR A 107 -6.79 -22.65 11.57
C THR A 107 -5.51 -21.85 11.84
N GLN A 108 -5.62 -20.52 11.82
CA GLN A 108 -4.53 -19.59 11.99
C GLN A 108 -5.06 -18.24 12.49
N ASN A 109 -4.36 -17.65 13.45
CA ASN A 109 -4.69 -16.32 13.99
C ASN A 109 -3.43 -15.69 14.62
N ARG A 110 -3.56 -14.53 15.30
CA ARG A 110 -2.40 -13.84 15.90
C ARG A 110 -1.66 -14.67 16.96
N THR A 111 -2.36 -15.50 17.74
CA THR A 111 -1.79 -16.32 18.81
C THR A 111 -1.43 -17.74 18.35
N ASN A 112 -2.01 -18.20 17.24
CA ASN A 112 -1.75 -19.48 16.59
C ASN A 112 -1.27 -19.26 15.14
N CYS A 113 -0.09 -18.66 14.99
CA CYS A 113 0.53 -18.38 13.70
C CYS A 113 1.63 -19.41 13.41
N LYS A 114 1.41 -20.31 12.45
CA LYS A 114 2.41 -21.32 12.02
C LYS A 114 3.60 -20.73 11.26
N LEU A 115 3.54 -19.45 10.91
CA LEU A 115 4.58 -18.74 10.17
C LEU A 115 5.47 -17.99 11.14
N TRP A 116 6.78 -18.01 10.87
CA TRP A 116 7.79 -17.32 11.67
C TRP A 116 8.53 -16.27 10.85
N ASN A 117 8.71 -15.08 11.41
CA ASN A 117 9.59 -14.04 10.89
C ASN A 117 10.47 -13.54 12.05
N PRO A 118 11.81 -13.48 11.91
CA PRO A 118 12.68 -12.89 12.93
C PRO A 118 12.40 -11.41 13.20
N ARG A 119 11.70 -10.72 12.29
CA ARG A 119 11.20 -9.35 12.49
C ARG A 119 9.68 -9.38 12.64
N CYS A 120 9.16 -8.61 13.58
CA CYS A 120 7.73 -8.39 13.66
C CYS A 120 7.22 -7.60 12.45
N VAL A 121 5.96 -7.81 12.09
CA VAL A 121 5.32 -7.09 10.99
C VAL A 121 4.66 -5.84 11.56
N ARG A 122 4.98 -4.68 10.99
CA ARG A 122 4.32 -3.42 11.35
C ARG A 122 3.13 -3.18 10.45
N LYS A 123 1.94 -3.17 11.02
CA LYS A 123 0.67 -2.88 10.32
C LYS A 123 -0.45 -2.62 11.33
N CYS A 124 -1.63 -2.34 10.81
CA CYS A 124 -2.86 -2.33 11.59
C CYS A 124 -3.38 -3.77 11.77
N TYR A 125 -3.50 -4.19 13.02
CA TYR A 125 -4.07 -5.47 13.42
C TYR A 125 -5.49 -5.27 13.92
N CYS A 126 -6.36 -6.27 13.76
CA CYS A 126 -7.64 -6.27 14.45
C CYS A 126 -7.42 -6.40 15.97
N LYS A 127 -8.11 -5.57 16.75
CA LYS A 127 -8.14 -5.65 18.22
C LYS A 127 -8.60 -7.03 18.68
N ASP A 128 -8.24 -7.40 19.91
CA ASP A 128 -8.71 -8.65 20.50
C ASP A 128 -10.25 -8.71 20.53
N GLY A 129 -10.82 -9.85 20.14
CA GLY A 129 -12.26 -10.01 19.94
C GLY A 129 -12.76 -9.66 18.53
N TYR A 130 -11.89 -9.15 17.65
CA TYR A 130 -12.23 -8.80 16.27
C TYR A 130 -11.39 -9.59 15.26
N ALA A 131 -11.95 -9.80 14.07
CA ALA A 131 -11.29 -10.44 12.94
C ALA A 131 -11.63 -9.72 11.62
N ARG A 132 -10.69 -9.76 10.68
CA ARG A 132 -10.79 -9.08 9.40
C ARG A 132 -11.68 -9.84 8.43
N ASP A 133 -12.71 -9.18 7.92
CA ASP A 133 -13.59 -9.69 6.88
C ASP A 133 -12.98 -9.54 5.47
N ASP A 134 -13.72 -9.99 4.44
CA ASP A 134 -13.30 -9.88 3.04
C ASP A 134 -13.23 -8.43 2.54
N ASN A 135 -14.02 -7.53 3.16
CA ASN A 135 -14.00 -6.08 2.92
C ASN A 135 -12.86 -5.36 3.65
N LYS A 136 -11.99 -6.11 4.34
CA LYS A 136 -10.85 -5.60 5.12
C LYS A 136 -11.25 -4.77 6.34
N ASN A 137 -12.42 -5.00 6.91
CA ASN A 137 -12.89 -4.40 8.15
C ASN A 137 -12.73 -5.38 9.32
N CYS A 138 -12.37 -4.86 10.49
CA CYS A 138 -12.33 -5.66 11.71
C CYS A 138 -13.73 -5.71 12.34
N VAL A 139 -14.41 -6.84 12.13
CA VAL A 139 -15.74 -7.12 12.67
C VAL A 139 -15.62 -8.01 13.92
N PRO A 140 -16.60 -7.99 14.84
CA PRO A 140 -16.61 -8.91 15.96
C PRO A 140 -16.49 -10.36 15.48
N VAL A 141 -15.73 -11.20 16.20
CA VAL A 141 -15.46 -12.58 15.77
C VAL A 141 -16.75 -13.40 15.60
N GLU A 142 -17.75 -13.14 16.43
CA GLU A 142 -19.08 -13.73 16.36
C GLU A 142 -19.87 -13.36 15.09
N GLU A 143 -19.47 -12.30 14.39
CA GLU A 143 -20.05 -11.87 13.10
C GLU A 143 -19.27 -12.40 11.89
N CYS A 144 -18.22 -13.20 12.10
CA CYS A 144 -17.55 -13.86 10.98
C CYS A 144 -18.50 -14.85 10.26
N PRO A 145 -18.48 -14.87 8.92
CA PRO A 145 -19.33 -15.74 8.10
C PRO A 145 -18.99 -17.24 8.17
#